data_AF-A0A7S1ECX5-F1
#
_entry.id   AF-A0A7S1ECX5-F1
#
_cell.length_a   1.000
_cell.length_b   1.000
_cell.length_c   1.000
_cell.angle_alpha   90.00
_cell.angle_beta   90.00
_cell.angle_gamma   90.00
#
_symmetry.space_group_name_H-M   'P 1'
#
loop_
_entity.id
_entity.type
_entity.pdbx_description
1 polymer ?
#
loop_
_entity_poly.entity_id
_entity_poly.type
_entity_poly.pdbx_seq_one_letter_code
_entity_poly.pdbx_strand_id
1 'polypeptide(L)'
;AGLPSAAVGALITLQLAGMELTIIATIGIVMLIGIVKKNAIMMIDFALDVQRSQGLKPAEAIRQACILRFRPIMMTTLAALMGALPIALGLGAGAELRAPLGLAVVGGLILSQAVTLYITPVIYLALDRFSGSGPDEREVADFASKAI
;
A
#
# COMPACT_ATOMS: atom_id res chain seq x y z
N ALA A 1 1.66 5.32 -5.67
CA ALA A 1 1.62 6.38 -4.66
C ALA A 1 2.32 6.03 -3.33
N GLY A 2 2.62 4.76 -2.99
CA GLY A 2 3.14 4.40 -1.65
C GLY A 2 4.64 4.62 -1.36
N LEU A 3 5.43 5.05 -2.35
CA LEU A 3 6.88 5.27 -2.19
C LEU A 3 7.22 6.44 -1.24
N PRO A 4 6.69 7.66 -1.44
CA PRO A 4 7.01 8.79 -0.55
C PRO A 4 6.45 8.60 0.86
N SER A 5 5.26 7.97 1.01
CA SER A 5 4.65 7.75 2.33
C SER A 5 5.49 6.82 3.23
N ALA A 6 6.19 5.84 2.65
CA ALA A 6 7.09 4.95 3.37
C ALA A 6 8.34 5.61 3.89
N ALA A 7 8.99 6.41 3.05
CA ALA A 7 10.12 7.20 3.49
C ALA A 7 9.71 8.20 4.57
N VAL A 8 8.60 8.93 4.36
CA VAL A 8 8.10 9.93 5.32
C VAL A 8 7.72 9.27 6.65
N GLY A 9 7.02 8.14 6.63
CA GLY A 9 6.62 7.44 7.86
C GLY A 9 7.82 6.94 8.68
N ALA A 10 8.85 6.41 8.01
CA ALA A 10 10.08 5.99 8.66
C ALA A 10 10.87 7.16 9.25
N LEU A 11 10.98 8.27 8.50
CA LEU A 11 11.66 9.49 8.96
C LEU A 11 10.98 10.13 10.18
N ILE A 12 9.66 10.25 10.15
CA ILE A 12 8.88 10.77 11.29
C ILE A 12 9.10 9.89 12.52
N THR A 13 9.11 8.57 12.34
CA THR A 13 9.29 7.63 13.46
C THR A 13 10.67 7.73 14.08
N LEU A 14 11.72 7.87 13.27
CA LEU A 14 13.09 8.09 13.76
C LEU A 14 13.22 9.42 14.49
N GLN A 15 12.61 10.49 13.97
CA GLN A 15 12.60 11.80 14.63
C GLN A 15 11.87 11.76 15.98
N LEU A 16 10.71 11.10 16.05
CA LEU A 16 9.96 10.93 17.30
C LEU A 16 10.69 10.07 18.32
N ALA A 17 11.45 9.07 17.86
CA ALA A 17 12.26 8.20 18.71
C ALA A 17 13.62 8.82 19.09
N GLY A 18 13.95 10.02 18.58
CA GLY A 18 15.24 10.68 18.82
C GLY A 18 16.44 9.94 18.22
N MET A 19 16.22 9.12 17.19
CA MET A 19 17.24 8.27 16.57
C MET A 19 17.76 8.89 15.27
N GLU A 20 19.06 8.77 15.04
CA GLU A 20 19.70 9.28 13.83
C GLU A 20 19.39 8.43 12.59
N LEU A 21 19.43 9.07 11.42
CA LEU A 21 19.34 8.39 10.14
C LEU A 21 20.67 7.70 9.81
N THR A 22 20.80 6.44 10.24
CA THR A 22 21.98 5.62 9.93
C THR A 22 21.85 4.91 8.58
N ILE A 23 22.97 4.37 8.08
CA ILE A 23 22.97 3.47 6.90
C ILE A 23 22.02 2.29 7.12
N ILE A 24 21.99 1.75 8.34
CA ILE A 24 21.13 0.63 8.71
C ILE A 24 19.65 1.05 8.68
N ALA A 25 19.31 2.24 9.20
CA ALA A 25 17.95 2.80 9.08
C ALA A 25 17.52 2.96 7.61
N THR A 26 18.45 3.37 6.75
CA THR A 26 18.21 3.53 5.30
C THR A 26 17.89 2.20 4.62
N ILE A 27 18.56 1.11 5.00
CA ILE A 27 18.21 -0.26 4.53
C ILE A 27 16.76 -0.60 4.91
N GLY A 28 16.32 -0.20 6.10
CA GLY A 28 14.92 -0.33 6.53
C GLY A 28 13.95 0.40 5.61
N ILE A 29 14.26 1.64 5.24
CA ILE A 29 13.46 2.44 4.30
C ILE A 29 13.38 1.77 2.92
N VAL A 30 14.49 1.21 2.43
CA VAL A 30 14.51 0.48 1.14
C VAL A 30 13.67 -0.79 1.21
N MET A 31 13.73 -1.55 2.31
CA MET A 31 12.86 -2.71 2.52
C MET A 31 11.37 -2.32 2.54
N LEU A 32 11.04 -1.24 3.25
CA LEU A 32 9.67 -0.72 3.35
C LEU A 32 9.06 -0.41 1.98
N ILE A 33 9.86 0.21 1.11
CA ILE A 33 9.48 0.47 -0.28
C ILE A 33 9.01 -0.82 -0.96
N GLY A 34 9.74 -1.93 -0.82
CA GLY A 34 9.37 -3.22 -1.42
C GLY A 34 8.05 -3.78 -0.86
N ILE A 35 7.88 -3.76 0.46
CA ILE A 35 6.69 -4.32 1.13
C ILE A 35 5.43 -3.52 0.76
N VAL A 36 5.50 -2.19 0.87
CA VAL A 36 4.36 -1.30 0.61
C VAL A 36 4.02 -1.28 -0.87
N LYS A 37 5.01 -1.19 -1.76
CA LYS A 37 4.79 -1.16 -3.21
C LYS A 37 4.19 -2.48 -3.72
N LYS A 38 4.64 -3.63 -3.22
CA LYS A 38 4.04 -4.93 -3.56
C LYS A 38 2.55 -4.96 -3.24
N ASN A 39 2.16 -4.51 -2.05
CA ASN A 39 0.75 -4.50 -1.64
C ASN A 39 -0.10 -3.55 -2.49
N ALA A 40 0.43 -2.38 -2.85
CA ALA A 40 -0.26 -1.41 -3.71
C ALA A 40 -0.43 -1.91 -5.15
N ILE A 41 0.63 -2.42 -5.77
CA ILE A 41 0.59 -2.96 -7.15
C ILE A 41 -0.45 -4.07 -7.23
N MET A 42 -0.39 -5.00 -6.27
CA MET A 42 -1.23 -6.19 -6.31
C MET A 42 -2.72 -5.85 -6.10
N MET A 43 -3.06 -4.74 -5.42
CA MET A 43 -4.44 -4.24 -5.31
C MET A 43 -4.94 -3.65 -6.63
N ILE A 44 -4.11 -2.84 -7.30
CA ILE A 44 -4.45 -2.25 -8.60
C ILE A 44 -4.57 -3.34 -9.67
N ASP A 45 -3.66 -4.30 -9.69
CA ASP A 45 -3.71 -5.43 -10.62
C ASP A 45 -5.02 -6.22 -10.45
N PHE A 46 -5.45 -6.43 -9.21
CA PHE A 46 -6.72 -7.13 -8.94
C PHE A 46 -7.94 -6.30 -9.35
N ALA A 47 -7.91 -4.99 -9.14
CA ALA A 47 -8.98 -4.10 -9.58
C ALA A 47 -9.10 -4.10 -11.12
N LEU A 48 -7.96 -4.04 -11.83
CA LEU A 48 -7.91 -4.12 -13.29
C LEU A 48 -8.37 -5.48 -13.82
N ASP A 49 -7.98 -6.56 -13.15
CA ASP A 49 -8.41 -7.92 -13.52
C ASP A 49 -9.92 -8.09 -13.36
N VAL A 50 -10.51 -7.64 -12.26
CA VAL A 50 -11.96 -7.65 -12.03
C VAL A 50 -12.70 -6.77 -13.04
N GLN A 51 -12.18 -5.58 -13.33
CA GLN A 51 -12.75 -4.68 -14.34
C GLN A 51 -12.77 -5.32 -15.73
N ARG A 52 -11.70 -6.01 -16.13
CA ARG A 52 -11.58 -6.66 -17.44
C ARG A 52 -12.35 -7.97 -17.56
N SER A 53 -12.34 -8.79 -16.50
CA SER A 53 -12.97 -10.12 -16.52
C SER A 53 -14.48 -10.06 -16.31
N GLN A 54 -14.97 -9.12 -15.51
CA GLN A 54 -16.38 -9.03 -15.13
C GLN A 54 -17.09 -7.81 -15.73
N GLY A 55 -16.37 -6.93 -16.45
CA GLY A 55 -16.93 -5.71 -17.02
C GLY A 55 -17.49 -4.74 -15.97
N LEU A 56 -17.07 -4.87 -14.71
CA LEU A 56 -17.59 -4.08 -13.60
C LEU A 56 -17.11 -2.64 -13.66
N LYS A 57 -17.93 -1.74 -13.15
CA LYS A 57 -17.57 -0.33 -13.00
C LYS A 57 -16.29 -0.20 -12.15
N PRO A 58 -15.40 0.75 -12.46
CA PRO A 58 -14.14 0.99 -11.74
C PRO A 58 -14.32 1.08 -10.22
N ALA A 59 -15.41 1.71 -9.78
CA ALA A 59 -15.75 1.84 -8.36
C ALA A 59 -16.12 0.51 -7.67
N GLU A 60 -16.75 -0.41 -8.39
CA GLU A 60 -17.12 -1.72 -7.87
C GLU A 60 -15.89 -2.65 -7.85
N ALA A 61 -15.08 -2.59 -8.91
CA ALA A 61 -13.85 -3.38 -9.04
C ALA A 61 -12.82 -3.03 -7.95
N ILE A 62 -12.57 -1.74 -7.69
CA ILE A 62 -11.62 -1.32 -6.64
C ILE A 62 -12.13 -1.67 -5.24
N ARG A 63 -13.44 -1.60 -5.00
CA ARG A 63 -14.05 -1.99 -3.72
C ARG A 63 -13.88 -3.48 -3.46
N GLN A 64 -14.11 -4.31 -4.48
CA GLN A 64 -13.92 -5.75 -4.36
C GLN A 64 -12.44 -6.12 -4.16
N ALA A 65 -11.54 -5.45 -4.87
CA ALA A 65 -10.10 -5.58 -4.66
C ALA A 65 -9.69 -5.19 -3.23
N CYS A 66 -10.24 -4.10 -2.67
CA CYS A 66 -9.96 -3.70 -1.30
C CYS A 66 -10.37 -4.76 -0.28
N ILE A 67 -11.56 -5.36 -0.42
CA ILE A 67 -12.04 -6.41 0.51
C ILE A 67 -11.14 -7.64 0.44
N LEU A 68 -10.77 -8.09 -0.76
CA LEU A 68 -9.96 -9.29 -0.95
C LEU A 68 -8.51 -9.10 -0.47
N ARG A 69 -8.00 -7.87 -0.50
CA ARG A 69 -6.63 -7.56 -0.10
C ARG A 69 -6.48 -7.08 1.33
N PHE A 70 -7.57 -6.69 2.00
CA PHE A 70 -7.53 -6.28 3.39
C PHE A 70 -6.88 -7.35 4.30
N ARG A 71 -7.31 -8.61 4.18
CA ARG A 71 -6.76 -9.72 4.98
C ARG A 71 -5.25 -9.94 4.72
N PRO A 72 -4.78 -10.08 3.45
CA PRO A 72 -3.34 -10.15 3.14
C PRO A 72 -2.51 -8.94 3.58
N ILE A 73 -3.02 -7.71 3.43
CA ILE A 73 -2.30 -6.50 3.84
C ILE A 73 -2.11 -6.50 5.36
N MET A 74 -3.13 -6.86 6.12
CA MET A 74 -3.02 -7.00 7.58
C MET A 74 -2.06 -8.13 7.98
N MET A 75 -2.10 -9.27 7.31
CA MET A 75 -1.18 -10.38 7.58
C MET A 75 0.28 -9.98 7.42
N THR A 76 0.62 -9.31 6.31
CA THR A 76 2.01 -8.88 6.05
C THR A 76 2.46 -7.77 7.00
N THR A 77 1.56 -6.84 7.33
CA THR A 77 1.86 -5.74 8.27
C THR A 77 2.11 -6.30 9.66
N LEU A 78 1.25 -7.20 10.15
CA LEU A 78 1.39 -7.82 11.47
C LEU A 78 2.66 -8.68 11.57
N ALA A 79 2.96 -9.49 10.55
CA ALA A 79 4.17 -10.30 10.53
C ALA A 79 5.44 -9.45 10.60
N ALA A 80 5.50 -8.38 9.80
CA ALA A 80 6.64 -7.48 9.80
C ALA A 80 6.74 -6.66 11.10
N LEU A 81 5.61 -6.24 11.68
CA LEU A 81 5.58 -5.60 13.00
C LEU A 81 6.11 -6.55 14.08
N MET A 82 5.64 -7.78 14.15
CA MET A 82 6.09 -8.74 15.17
C MET A 82 7.59 -9.07 15.02
N GLY A 83 8.12 -9.13 13.80
CA GLY A 83 9.55 -9.34 13.55
C GLY A 83 10.42 -8.12 13.89
N ALA A 84 9.92 -6.90 13.62
CA ALA A 84 10.67 -5.67 13.82
C ALA A 84 10.52 -5.07 15.25
N LEU A 85 9.45 -5.41 15.96
CA LEU A 85 9.16 -4.92 17.32
C LEU A 85 10.26 -5.24 18.35
N PRO A 86 10.77 -6.50 18.48
CA PRO A 86 11.85 -6.78 19.45
C PRO A 86 13.15 -6.05 19.10
N ILE A 87 13.39 -5.83 17.80
CA ILE A 87 14.56 -5.08 17.31
C ILE A 87 14.40 -3.59 17.64
N ALA A 88 13.20 -3.03 17.45
CA ALA A 88 12.88 -1.64 17.76
C ALA A 88 12.97 -1.33 19.26
N LEU A 89 12.61 -2.29 20.11
CA LEU A 89 12.75 -2.20 21.57
C LEU A 89 14.20 -2.32 22.06
N GLY A 90 15.16 -2.58 21.17
CA GLY A 90 16.57 -2.65 21.52
C GLY A 90 16.93 -3.84 22.42
N LEU A 91 16.23 -4.96 22.28
CA LEU A 91 16.49 -6.15 23.09
C LEU A 91 17.71 -6.92 22.56
N GLY A 92 18.81 -6.94 23.31
CA GLY A 92 20.00 -7.78 23.07
C GLY A 92 21.29 -7.02 22.73
N ALA A 93 22.38 -7.76 22.52
CA ALA A 93 23.68 -7.17 22.20
C ALA A 93 23.73 -6.58 20.78
N GLY A 94 24.26 -5.36 20.63
CA GLY A 94 24.28 -4.60 19.38
C GLY A 94 22.94 -3.92 19.05
N ALA A 95 22.10 -3.73 20.07
CA ALA A 95 20.80 -3.08 19.93
C ALA A 95 20.88 -1.64 19.42
N GLU A 96 21.91 -0.86 19.80
CA GLU A 96 22.04 0.53 19.36
C GLU A 96 22.16 0.65 17.83
N LEU A 97 22.77 -0.35 17.18
CA LEU A 97 22.94 -0.38 15.72
C LEU A 97 21.68 -0.88 15.01
N ARG A 98 20.90 -1.77 15.64
CA ARG A 98 19.73 -2.41 15.01
C ARG A 98 18.41 -1.73 15.34
N ALA A 99 18.30 -1.03 16.46
CA ALA A 99 17.10 -0.31 16.87
C ALA A 99 16.61 0.73 15.83
N PRO A 100 17.48 1.53 15.17
CA PRO A 100 17.05 2.42 14.10
C PRO A 100 16.36 1.70 12.94
N LEU A 101 16.80 0.48 12.59
CA LEU A 101 16.18 -0.36 11.56
C LEU A 101 14.77 -0.76 11.97
N GLY A 102 14.62 -1.28 13.19
CA GLY A 102 13.33 -1.74 13.72
C GLY A 102 12.31 -0.59 13.80
N LEU A 103 12.73 0.55 14.33
CA LEU A 103 11.90 1.76 14.44
C LEU A 103 11.47 2.28 13.07
N ALA A 104 12.40 2.39 12.11
CA ALA A 104 12.09 2.79 10.75
C ALA A 104 11.03 1.88 10.14
N VAL A 105 11.20 0.55 10.24
CA VAL A 105 10.29 -0.45 9.69
C VAL A 105 8.91 -0.40 10.35
N VAL A 106 8.85 -0.38 11.68
CA VAL A 106 7.58 -0.40 12.44
C VAL A 106 6.74 0.82 12.10
N GLY A 107 7.28 2.02 12.29
CA GLY A 107 6.50 3.24 12.07
C GLY A 107 6.29 3.57 10.59
N GLY A 108 7.26 3.22 9.74
CA GLY A 108 7.09 3.28 8.29
C GLY A 108 5.95 2.41 7.80
N LEU A 109 5.82 1.16 8.27
CA LEU A 109 4.72 0.26 7.89
C LEU A 109 3.37 0.78 8.35
N ILE A 110 3.25 1.22 9.60
CA ILE A 110 1.97 1.66 10.17
C ILE A 110 1.44 2.86 9.39
N LEU A 111 2.26 3.91 9.25
CA LEU A 111 1.87 5.11 8.53
C LEU A 111 1.64 4.82 7.03
N SER A 112 2.51 4.04 6.41
CA SER A 112 2.39 3.76 4.98
C SER A 112 1.21 2.91 4.62
N GLN A 113 0.86 1.91 5.44
CA GLN A 113 -0.28 1.08 5.12
C GLN A 113 -1.60 1.79 5.34
N ALA A 114 -1.71 2.62 6.38
CA ALA A 114 -2.87 3.48 6.56
C ALA A 114 -3.05 4.41 5.35
N VAL A 115 -1.97 5.09 4.93
CA VAL A 115 -1.99 5.98 3.77
C VAL A 115 -2.25 5.19 2.48
N THR A 116 -1.64 4.02 2.29
CA THR A 116 -1.80 3.25 1.04
C THR A 116 -3.20 2.66 0.91
N LEU A 117 -3.80 2.13 1.98
CA LEU A 117 -5.17 1.60 1.94
C LEU A 117 -6.21 2.67 1.65
N TYR A 118 -5.99 3.91 2.11
CA TYR A 118 -6.93 5.02 1.87
C TYR A 118 -6.65 5.77 0.56
N ILE A 119 -5.41 6.13 0.29
CA ILE A 119 -5.05 6.98 -0.86
C ILE A 119 -5.06 6.20 -2.16
N THR A 120 -4.71 4.91 -2.18
CA THR A 120 -4.70 4.11 -3.42
C THR A 120 -6.07 3.98 -4.09
N PRO A 121 -7.17 3.63 -3.38
CA PRO A 121 -8.49 3.57 -4.01
C PRO A 121 -8.99 4.96 -4.43
N VAL A 122 -8.68 6.00 -3.65
CA VAL A 122 -9.06 7.38 -3.99
C VAL A 122 -8.33 7.86 -5.26
N ILE A 123 -7.03 7.59 -5.38
CA ILE A 123 -6.26 7.94 -6.59
C ILE A 123 -6.76 7.13 -7.79
N TYR A 124 -7.08 5.84 -7.62
CA TYR A 124 -7.62 5.03 -8.71
C TYR A 124 -8.94 5.62 -9.24
N LEU A 125 -9.88 5.96 -8.36
CA LEU A 125 -11.13 6.62 -8.73
C LEU A 125 -10.93 8.02 -9.32
N ALA A 126 -9.97 8.79 -8.80
CA ALA A 126 -9.64 10.11 -9.32
C ALA A 126 -9.04 10.03 -10.72
N LEU A 127 -8.11 9.10 -10.95
CA LEU A 127 -7.52 8.85 -12.27
C LEU A 127 -8.57 8.35 -13.26
N ASP A 128 -9.48 7.48 -12.84
CA ASP A 128 -10.61 7.05 -13.68
C ASP A 128 -11.50 8.24 -14.06
N ARG A 129 -11.80 9.14 -13.11
CA ARG A 129 -12.58 10.36 -13.35
C ARG A 129 -11.87 11.37 -14.27
N PHE A 130 -10.54 11.45 -14.22
CA PHE A 130 -9.74 12.29 -15.11
C PHE A 130 -9.46 11.62 -16.47
N SER A 131 -9.46 10.29 -16.54
CA SER A 131 -9.33 9.48 -17.75
C SER A 131 -10.64 9.37 -18.53
N GLY A 132 -11.44 10.45 -18.55
CA GLY A 132 -12.67 10.50 -19.34
C GLY A 132 -12.43 9.98 -20.76
N SER A 133 -13.15 8.90 -21.11
CA SER A 133 -13.11 8.10 -22.35
C SER A 133 -12.41 6.72 -22.24
N GLY A 134 -13.11 5.77 -21.61
CA GLY A 134 -13.09 4.33 -21.88
C GLY A 134 -14.54 3.83 -21.81
N PRO A 135 -14.97 2.90 -22.67
CA PRO A 135 -16.21 2.98 -23.46
C PRO A 135 -17.47 3.22 -22.63
N ASP A 136 -18.27 4.18 -23.11
CA ASP A 136 -19.57 4.56 -22.56
C ASP A 136 -20.50 3.34 -22.52
N GLU A 137 -20.82 2.87 -21.32
CA GLU A 137 -21.71 1.72 -21.04
C GLU A 137 -23.11 1.90 -21.66
N ARG A 138 -23.46 3.11 -22.12
CA ARG A 138 -24.68 3.39 -22.87
C ARG A 138 -24.64 2.84 -24.30
N GLU A 139 -23.47 2.74 -24.93
CA GLU A 139 -23.32 2.27 -26.31
C GLU A 139 -23.36 0.73 -26.40
N VAL A 140 -22.82 0.03 -25.38
CA VAL A 140 -22.87 -1.44 -25.28
C VAL A 140 -24.29 -1.93 -24.94
N ALA A 141 -25.01 -1.21 -24.07
CA ALA A 141 -26.40 -1.52 -23.75
C ALA A 141 -27.34 -1.29 -24.96
N ASP A 142 -27.09 -0.24 -25.76
CA ASP A 142 -27.88 0.04 -26.97
C ASP A 142 -27.58 -0.97 -28.10
N PHE A 143 -26.35 -1.48 -28.19
CA PHE A 143 -25.97 -2.54 -29.14
C PHE A 143 -26.60 -3.89 -28.75
N ALA A 144 -26.64 -4.23 -27.46
CA ALA A 144 -27.31 -5.43 -26.97
C ALA A 144 -28.84 -5.38 -27.15
N SER A 145 -29.45 -4.19 -27.04
CA SER A 145 -30.89 -4.00 -27.26
C SER A 145 -31.31 -3.99 -28.73
N LYS A 146 -30.40 -3.70 -29.67
CA LYS A 146 -30.65 -3.76 -31.14
C LYS A 146 -30.37 -5.13 -31.76
N ALA A 147 -29.71 -6.03 -31.03
CA ALA A 147 -29.36 -7.38 -31.48
C ALA A 147 -30.39 -8.45 -31.06
N ILE A 148 -31.47 -8.05 -30.40
CA ILE A 148 -32.67 -8.85 -30.09
C ILE A 148 -33.82 -8.29 -30.93
#